data_AF-A0A8X6WYP9-F1
#
_entry.id   AF-A0A8X6WYP9-F1
#
_cell.length_a   1.000
_cell.length_b   1.000
_cell.length_c   1.000
_cell.angle_alpha   90.00
_cell.angle_beta   90.00
_cell.angle_gamma   90.00
#
_symmetry.space_group_name_H-M   'P 1'
#
loop_
_entity.id
_entity.type
_entity.pdbx_description
1 polymer ?
#
loop_
_entity_poly.entity_id
_entity_poly.type
_entity_poly.pdbx_seq_one_letter_code
_entity_poly.pdbx_strand_id
1 'polypeptide(L)'
;YIPRLGVLEHIFVTPSHHRVHHGRNRRCIDKNFGSFFIIWDHFFGTFEPEGDMKIAFGVTKPLQTFNPIMVQFNYLRNIWERIWTVDGFMNKLSVIFKGPGWSPGKPWLGNLEDIPEPKDDEKKYDPLLPGWLELYILFHASAMVIGYLQMILFLSVSIGNMNYILRLNQYRKRDKLDSHCFISTSMNI
;
A
#
# COMPACT_ATOMS: atom_id res chain seq x y z
N TYR A 1 5.05 -17.09 -2.01
CA TYR A 1 3.71 -17.53 -2.45
C TYR A 1 3.00 -18.14 -1.25
N ILE A 2 1.80 -17.66 -0.93
CA ILE A 2 0.97 -18.23 0.16
C ILE A 2 -0.19 -18.97 -0.50
N PRO A 3 -0.33 -20.29 -0.27
CA PRO A 3 -1.42 -21.09 -0.84
C PRO A 3 -2.77 -20.69 -0.23
N ARG A 4 -3.85 -21.27 -0.76
CA ARG A 4 -5.19 -21.05 -0.23
C ARG A 4 -5.31 -21.49 1.22
N LEU A 5 -6.13 -20.77 1.99
CA LEU A 5 -6.26 -20.98 3.44
C LEU A 5 -7.49 -21.84 3.83
N GLY A 6 -8.10 -22.52 2.86
CA GLY A 6 -9.24 -23.42 3.09
C GLY A 6 -10.43 -22.69 3.71
N VAL A 7 -10.91 -23.16 4.86
CA VAL A 7 -12.13 -22.65 5.52
C VAL A 7 -12.06 -21.14 5.79
N LEU A 8 -10.87 -20.59 6.06
CA LEU A 8 -10.70 -19.17 6.32
C LEU A 8 -11.07 -18.31 5.11
N GLU A 9 -11.00 -18.84 3.89
CA GLU A 9 -11.39 -18.15 2.66
C GLU A 9 -12.89 -17.91 2.54
N HIS A 10 -13.72 -18.56 3.36
CA HIS A 10 -15.16 -18.29 3.36
C HIS A 10 -15.54 -17.13 4.28
N ILE A 11 -14.63 -16.67 5.15
CA ILE A 11 -14.89 -15.64 6.15
C ILE A 11 -14.05 -14.40 5.84
N PHE A 12 -12.74 -14.58 5.66
CA PHE A 12 -11.79 -13.48 5.51
C PHE A 12 -11.31 -13.32 4.07
N VAL A 13 -10.93 -12.10 3.75
CA VAL A 13 -10.13 -11.80 2.57
C VAL A 13 -8.73 -12.37 2.79
N THR A 14 -8.31 -13.28 1.92
CA THR A 14 -7.02 -13.96 2.03
C THR A 14 -6.04 -13.48 0.95
N PRO A 15 -4.75 -13.83 1.06
CA PRO A 15 -3.79 -13.52 -0.01
C PRO A 15 -4.21 -14.03 -1.40
N SER A 16 -5.00 -15.11 -1.48
CA SER A 16 -5.58 -15.63 -2.74
C SER A 16 -6.59 -14.65 -3.34
N HIS A 17 -7.56 -14.19 -2.56
CA HIS A 17 -8.56 -13.21 -3.01
C HIS A 17 -7.91 -11.89 -3.44
N HIS A 18 -6.92 -11.45 -2.68
CA HIS A 18 -6.20 -10.20 -2.94
C HIS A 18 -5.35 -10.29 -4.22
N ARG A 19 -4.82 -11.47 -4.58
CA ARG A 19 -4.16 -11.67 -5.87
C ARG A 19 -5.12 -11.50 -7.04
N VAL A 20 -6.32 -12.07 -6.93
CA VAL A 20 -7.38 -11.86 -7.94
C VAL A 20 -7.73 -10.39 -8.03
N HIS A 21 -7.92 -9.68 -6.91
CA HIS A 21 -8.18 -8.24 -6.89
C HIS A 21 -7.11 -7.41 -7.61
N HIS A 22 -5.83 -7.79 -7.47
CA HIS A 22 -4.72 -7.11 -8.15
C HIS A 22 -4.41 -7.66 -9.55
N GLY A 23 -5.16 -8.66 -10.01
CA GLY A 23 -5.01 -9.25 -11.32
C GLY A 23 -5.65 -8.38 -12.41
N ARG A 24 -5.04 -8.37 -13.59
CA ARG A 24 -5.61 -7.75 -14.80
C ARG A 24 -6.06 -8.76 -15.84
N ASN A 25 -6.04 -10.06 -15.52
CA ASN A 25 -6.75 -11.07 -16.30
C ASN A 25 -8.23 -10.69 -16.40
N ARG A 26 -8.92 -11.02 -17.49
CA ARG A 26 -10.32 -10.58 -17.67
C ARG A 26 -11.23 -11.02 -16.53
N ARG A 27 -11.01 -12.21 -15.98
CA ARG A 27 -11.75 -12.75 -14.83
C ARG A 27 -11.53 -11.99 -13.53
N CYS A 28 -10.40 -11.30 -13.39
CA CYS A 28 -10.04 -10.54 -12.19
C CYS A 28 -10.66 -9.13 -12.14
N ILE A 29 -11.15 -8.64 -13.28
CA ILE A 29 -11.63 -7.26 -13.38
C ILE A 29 -12.87 -7.07 -12.54
N ASP A 30 -12.83 -6.04 -11.69
CA ASP A 30 -13.91 -5.66 -10.80
C ASP A 30 -14.36 -6.80 -9.86
N LYS A 31 -13.37 -7.51 -9.29
CA LYS A 31 -13.57 -8.62 -8.34
C LYS A 31 -12.90 -8.39 -6.99
N ASN A 32 -13.45 -9.05 -5.97
CA ASN A 32 -12.89 -9.17 -4.61
C ASN A 32 -12.55 -7.80 -3.97
N PHE A 33 -13.55 -6.94 -3.82
CA PHE A 33 -13.41 -5.59 -3.26
C PHE A 33 -13.35 -5.55 -1.73
N GLY A 34 -13.76 -6.64 -1.06
CA GLY A 34 -13.76 -6.73 0.39
C GLY A 34 -12.39 -6.42 0.98
N SER A 35 -12.37 -5.61 2.04
CA SER A 35 -11.11 -5.27 2.72
C SER A 35 -10.75 -6.24 3.84
N PHE A 36 -11.75 -6.85 4.49
CA PHE A 36 -11.55 -7.77 5.61
C PHE A 36 -12.42 -9.02 5.54
N PHE A 37 -13.74 -8.85 5.31
CA PHE A 37 -14.67 -9.95 5.14
C PHE A 37 -15.00 -10.18 3.66
N ILE A 38 -14.92 -11.43 3.21
CA ILE A 38 -15.21 -11.82 1.82
C ILE A 38 -16.71 -11.97 1.54
N ILE A 39 -17.53 -12.06 2.59
CA ILE A 39 -18.98 -12.23 2.48
C ILE A 39 -19.66 -11.13 1.64
N TRP A 40 -19.11 -9.91 1.67
CA TRP A 40 -19.61 -8.80 0.87
C TRP A 40 -19.49 -9.09 -0.63
N ASP A 41 -18.38 -9.66 -1.07
CA ASP A 41 -18.18 -10.03 -2.47
C ASP A 41 -19.11 -11.15 -2.92
N HIS A 42 -19.47 -12.07 -2.01
CA HIS A 42 -20.49 -13.08 -2.29
C HIS A 42 -21.88 -12.44 -2.41
N PHE A 43 -22.25 -11.52 -1.52
CA PHE A 43 -23.57 -10.86 -1.57
C PHE A 43 -23.75 -9.96 -2.79
N PHE A 44 -22.69 -9.25 -3.20
CA PHE A 44 -22.75 -8.34 -4.35
C PHE A 44 -22.34 -9.01 -5.68
N GLY A 45 -22.00 -10.31 -5.67
CA GLY A 45 -21.65 -11.06 -6.88
C GLY A 45 -20.30 -10.67 -7.49
N THR A 46 -19.40 -10.08 -6.69
CA THR A 46 -18.05 -9.67 -7.09
C THR A 46 -16.98 -10.65 -6.66
N PHE A 47 -17.37 -11.77 -6.03
CA PHE A 47 -16.44 -12.83 -5.66
C PHE A 47 -15.89 -13.55 -6.89
N GLU A 48 -14.58 -13.74 -6.93
CA GLU A 48 -13.90 -14.60 -7.90
C GLU A 48 -12.75 -15.36 -7.20
N PRO A 49 -12.76 -16.71 -7.21
CA PRO A 49 -11.64 -17.48 -6.68
C PRO A 49 -10.45 -17.46 -7.63
N GLU A 50 -9.22 -17.56 -7.10
CA GLU A 50 -8.00 -17.57 -7.93
C GLU A 50 -7.97 -18.74 -8.95
N GLY A 51 -8.59 -19.87 -8.63
CA GLY A 51 -8.52 -21.05 -9.49
C GLY A 51 -7.08 -21.56 -9.66
N ASP A 52 -6.82 -22.17 -10.80
CA ASP A 52 -5.47 -22.52 -11.28
C ASP A 52 -4.93 -21.44 -12.25
N MET A 53 -5.54 -20.24 -12.23
CA MET A 53 -5.21 -19.17 -13.15
C MET A 53 -3.86 -18.56 -12.78
N LYS A 54 -2.99 -18.42 -13.78
CA LYS A 54 -1.77 -17.62 -13.65
C LYS A 54 -2.15 -16.14 -13.62
N ILE A 55 -2.08 -15.53 -12.44
CA ILE A 55 -2.42 -14.12 -12.23
C ILE A 55 -1.35 -13.23 -12.86
N ALA A 56 -1.77 -12.39 -13.81
CA ALA A 56 -0.97 -11.28 -14.31
C ALA A 56 -1.35 -10.03 -13.54
N PHE A 57 -0.40 -9.45 -12.81
CA PHE A 57 -0.65 -8.28 -11.97
C PHE A 57 -0.58 -6.95 -12.73
N GLY A 58 -1.25 -5.94 -12.20
CA GLY A 58 -1.15 -4.55 -12.64
C GLY A 58 -2.46 -4.00 -13.19
N VAL A 59 -2.37 -2.99 -14.04
CA VAL A 59 -3.51 -2.37 -14.71
C VAL A 59 -3.65 -2.87 -16.15
N THR A 60 -4.85 -2.84 -16.70
CA THR A 60 -5.16 -3.35 -18.06
C THR A 60 -4.35 -2.67 -19.17
N LYS A 61 -3.89 -1.43 -18.95
CA LYS A 61 -2.98 -0.69 -19.83
C LYS A 61 -1.72 -0.30 -19.05
N PRO A 62 -0.67 -1.13 -19.02
CA PRO A 62 0.53 -0.87 -18.22
C PRO A 62 1.23 0.43 -18.64
N LEU A 63 1.66 1.19 -17.64
CA LEU A 63 2.43 2.41 -17.86
C LEU A 63 3.89 2.07 -18.14
N GLN A 64 4.47 2.71 -19.15
CA GLN A 64 5.88 2.56 -19.52
C GLN A 64 6.72 3.68 -18.89
N THR A 65 6.55 3.91 -17.59
CA THR A 65 7.29 4.94 -16.85
C THR A 65 7.26 4.67 -15.35
N PHE A 66 8.34 5.04 -14.65
CA PHE A 66 8.40 5.11 -13.19
C PHE A 66 8.25 6.53 -12.65
N ASN A 67 7.96 7.51 -13.50
CA ASN A 67 7.76 8.89 -13.05
C ASN A 67 6.47 8.97 -12.22
N PRO A 68 6.54 9.32 -10.92
CA PRO A 68 5.38 9.31 -10.04
C PRO A 68 4.31 10.32 -10.46
N ILE A 69 4.69 11.47 -11.02
CA ILE A 69 3.74 12.47 -11.52
C ILE A 69 2.96 11.85 -12.68
N MET A 70 3.65 11.22 -13.64
CA MET A 70 2.96 10.58 -14.76
C MET A 70 2.06 9.44 -14.30
N VAL A 71 2.51 8.61 -13.37
CA VAL A 71 1.68 7.51 -12.82
C VAL A 71 0.39 8.04 -12.19
N GLN A 72 0.46 9.13 -11.42
CA GLN A 72 -0.72 9.71 -10.76
C GLN A 72 -1.66 10.42 -11.75
N PHE A 73 -1.13 11.17 -12.72
CA PHE A 73 -1.94 12.04 -13.59
C PHE A 73 -2.32 11.41 -14.94
N ASN A 74 -1.72 10.29 -15.35
CA ASN A 74 -2.01 9.67 -16.65
C ASN A 74 -3.49 9.31 -16.81
N TYR A 75 -4.15 8.84 -15.74
CA TYR A 75 -5.58 8.53 -15.81
C TYR A 75 -6.46 9.77 -16.02
N LEU A 76 -6.13 10.88 -15.35
CA LEU A 76 -6.85 12.16 -15.53
C LEU A 76 -6.66 12.69 -16.96
N ARG A 77 -5.45 12.57 -17.51
CA ARG A 77 -5.17 12.86 -18.91
C ARG A 77 -6.04 12.00 -19.85
N ASN A 78 -6.14 10.69 -19.60
CA ASN A 78 -6.98 9.80 -20.41
C ASN A 78 -8.47 10.19 -20.36
N ILE A 79 -8.99 10.58 -19.18
CA ILE A 79 -10.37 11.08 -19.07
C ILE A 79 -10.53 12.37 -19.90
N TRP A 80 -9.60 13.31 -19.75
CA TRP A 80 -9.63 14.58 -20.48
C TRP A 80 -9.65 14.36 -21.99
N GLU A 81 -8.72 13.55 -22.52
CA GLU A 81 -8.68 13.20 -23.93
C GLU A 81 -10.00 12.54 -24.38
N ARG A 82 -10.55 11.62 -23.58
CA ARG A 82 -11.82 10.95 -23.89
C ARG A 82 -13.01 11.90 -23.99
N ILE A 83 -13.10 12.90 -23.11
CA ILE A 83 -14.16 13.94 -23.17
C ILE A 83 -14.19 14.64 -24.53
N TRP A 84 -13.03 14.85 -25.14
CA TRP A 84 -12.92 15.51 -26.44
C TRP A 84 -13.12 14.56 -27.63
N THR A 85 -13.01 13.24 -27.42
CA THR A 85 -13.22 12.24 -28.48
C THR A 85 -14.68 11.80 -28.68
N VAL A 86 -15.54 11.97 -27.67
CA VAL A 86 -16.94 11.55 -27.75
C VAL A 86 -17.87 12.71 -28.11
N ASP A 87 -18.79 12.44 -29.03
CA ASP A 87 -19.79 13.41 -29.44
C ASP A 87 -20.98 13.48 -28.47
N GLY A 88 -21.50 14.68 -28.27
CA GLY A 88 -22.70 14.94 -27.46
C GLY A 88 -22.42 15.24 -25.98
N PHE A 89 -23.11 16.24 -25.44
CA PHE A 89 -22.90 16.74 -24.08
C PHE A 89 -23.09 15.65 -23.00
N MET A 90 -24.15 14.84 -23.11
CA MET A 90 -24.41 13.75 -22.16
C MET A 90 -23.35 12.63 -22.20
N ASN A 91 -22.75 12.39 -23.36
CA ASN A 91 -21.66 11.44 -23.48
C ASN A 91 -20.39 11.98 -22.82
N LYS A 92 -20.11 13.28 -22.95
CA LYS A 92 -19.00 13.94 -22.23
C LYS A 92 -19.15 13.84 -20.71
N LEU A 93 -20.35 14.09 -20.18
CA LEU A 93 -20.63 13.87 -18.76
C LEU A 93 -20.49 12.38 -18.39
N SER A 94 -20.96 11.48 -19.24
CA SER A 94 -20.83 10.04 -19.03
C SER A 94 -19.38 9.58 -18.96
N VAL A 95 -18.44 10.18 -19.69
CA VAL A 95 -17.00 9.86 -19.57
C VAL A 95 -16.45 10.15 -18.17
N ILE A 96 -16.98 11.16 -17.48
CA ILE A 96 -16.55 11.57 -16.13
C ILE A 96 -17.13 10.63 -15.07
N PHE A 97 -18.43 10.32 -15.19
CA PHE A 97 -19.17 9.59 -14.17
C PHE A 97 -19.21 8.07 -14.38
N LYS A 98 -19.11 7.60 -15.62
CA LYS A 98 -19.08 6.18 -15.95
C LYS A 98 -17.63 5.72 -16.03
N GLY A 99 -17.39 4.48 -15.63
CA GLY A 99 -16.05 3.91 -15.48
C GLY A 99 -15.25 3.89 -16.79
N PRO A 100 -13.96 3.52 -16.73
CA PRO A 100 -13.04 3.56 -17.87
C PRO A 100 -13.45 2.66 -19.04
N GLY A 101 -14.27 1.62 -18.81
CA GLY A 101 -14.79 0.73 -19.85
C GLY A 101 -15.96 1.31 -20.66
N TRP A 102 -16.59 2.40 -20.21
CA TRP A 102 -17.78 2.95 -20.89
C TRP A 102 -17.44 3.61 -22.23
N SER A 103 -18.33 3.50 -23.21
CA SER A 103 -18.36 4.33 -24.41
C SER A 103 -19.82 4.51 -24.87
N PRO A 104 -20.12 5.46 -25.77
CA PRO A 104 -21.45 5.58 -26.34
C PRO A 104 -21.94 4.22 -26.89
N GLY A 105 -23.14 3.81 -26.49
CA GLY A 105 -23.72 2.51 -26.84
C GLY A 105 -23.30 1.31 -25.98
N LYS A 106 -22.35 1.46 -25.04
CA LYS A 106 -21.94 0.37 -24.13
C LYS A 106 -22.62 0.45 -22.75
N PRO A 107 -22.70 -0.68 -22.00
CA PRO A 107 -23.13 -0.71 -20.61
C PRO A 107 -22.28 0.19 -19.71
N TRP A 108 -22.78 0.53 -18.52
CA TRP A 108 -22.14 1.47 -17.60
C TRP A 108 -20.67 1.13 -17.26
N LEU A 109 -20.36 -0.15 -17.08
CA LEU A 109 -19.01 -0.62 -16.76
C LEU A 109 -18.18 -0.99 -18.01
N GLY A 110 -18.75 -0.83 -19.21
CA GLY A 110 -18.20 -1.37 -20.44
C GLY A 110 -18.50 -2.85 -20.63
N ASN A 111 -17.88 -3.44 -21.65
CA ASN A 111 -17.97 -4.87 -21.93
C ASN A 111 -16.66 -5.53 -21.49
N LEU A 112 -16.75 -6.68 -20.83
CA LEU A 112 -15.56 -7.41 -20.38
C LEU A 112 -14.71 -7.91 -21.56
N GLU A 113 -15.34 -8.17 -22.71
CA GLU A 113 -14.67 -8.62 -23.93
C GLU A 113 -13.69 -7.59 -24.50
N ASP A 114 -13.88 -6.30 -24.19
CA ASP A 114 -12.99 -5.21 -24.61
C ASP A 114 -11.65 -5.23 -23.87
N ILE A 115 -11.58 -5.93 -22.74
CA ILE A 115 -10.39 -5.97 -21.90
C ILE A 115 -9.42 -7.01 -22.47
N PRO A 116 -8.22 -6.60 -22.91
CA PRO A 116 -7.26 -7.53 -23.49
C PRO A 116 -6.79 -8.51 -22.42
N GLU A 117 -6.73 -9.79 -22.76
CA GLU A 117 -6.09 -10.77 -21.89
C GLU A 117 -4.57 -10.53 -21.87
N PRO A 118 -3.94 -10.60 -20.69
CA PRO A 118 -2.49 -10.51 -20.56
C PRO A 118 -1.80 -11.59 -21.40
N LYS A 119 -0.78 -11.20 -22.16
CA LYS A 119 0.05 -12.16 -22.90
C LYS A 119 1.18 -12.68 -22.02
N ASP A 120 1.51 -13.95 -22.17
CA ASP A 120 2.60 -14.58 -21.39
C ASP A 120 3.99 -13.99 -21.70
N ASP A 121 4.18 -13.44 -22.90
CA ASP A 121 5.43 -12.86 -23.39
C ASP A 121 5.53 -11.33 -23.18
N GLU A 122 4.56 -10.73 -22.49
CA GLU A 122 4.53 -9.29 -22.26
C GLU A 122 5.71 -8.85 -21.39
N LYS A 123 6.60 -8.04 -21.98
CA LYS A 123 7.76 -7.48 -21.28
C LYS A 123 7.30 -6.38 -20.33
N LYS A 124 7.67 -6.52 -19.06
CA LYS A 124 7.48 -5.47 -18.05
C LYS A 124 8.39 -4.27 -18.38
N TYR A 125 7.93 -3.08 -18.03
CA TYR A 125 8.73 -1.87 -18.17
C TYR A 125 9.95 -1.97 -17.24
N ASP A 126 11.13 -2.05 -17.84
CA ASP A 126 12.41 -2.21 -17.15
C ASP A 126 13.50 -1.44 -17.95
N PRO A 127 13.61 -0.12 -17.75
CA PRO A 127 14.57 0.70 -18.45
C PRO A 127 15.98 0.49 -17.88
N LEU A 128 16.98 0.43 -18.76
CA LEU A 128 18.37 0.41 -18.35
C LEU A 128 18.75 1.76 -17.70
N LEU A 129 19.31 1.71 -16.51
CA LEU A 129 19.75 2.90 -15.79
C LEU A 129 21.19 3.26 -16.19
N PRO A 130 21.51 4.55 -16.37
CA PRO A 130 22.90 4.96 -16.52
C PRO A 130 23.64 4.82 -15.18
N GLY A 131 24.90 4.39 -15.21
CA GLY A 131 25.66 4.07 -13.99
C GLY A 131 25.76 5.20 -12.96
N TRP A 132 25.73 6.47 -13.37
CA TRP A 132 25.71 7.60 -12.43
C TRP A 132 24.42 7.64 -11.60
N LEU A 133 23.29 7.25 -12.20
CA LEU A 133 22.00 7.23 -11.53
C LEU A 133 21.95 6.06 -10.54
N GLU A 134 22.53 4.91 -10.91
CA GLU A 134 22.73 3.79 -9.98
C GLU A 134 23.57 4.21 -8.77
N LEU A 135 24.70 4.90 -9.00
CA LEU A 135 25.55 5.42 -7.94
C LEU A 135 24.81 6.44 -7.07
N TYR A 136 24.04 7.35 -7.68
CA TYR A 136 23.19 8.31 -6.97
C TYR A 136 22.17 7.61 -6.07
N ILE A 137 21.47 6.59 -6.58
CA ILE A 137 20.48 5.81 -5.84
C ILE A 137 21.16 5.08 -4.68
N LEU A 138 22.29 4.41 -4.93
CA LEU A 138 23.05 3.68 -3.90
C LEU A 138 23.52 4.63 -2.78
N PHE A 139 24.06 5.79 -3.14
CA PHE A 139 24.49 6.81 -2.20
C PHE A 139 23.31 7.31 -1.34
N HIS A 140 22.19 7.69 -1.96
CA HIS A 140 21.02 8.17 -1.23
C HIS A 140 20.41 7.09 -0.33
N ALA A 141 20.28 5.85 -0.83
CA ALA A 141 19.78 4.73 -0.04
C ALA A 141 20.68 4.48 1.18
N SER A 142 22.00 4.51 0.99
CA SER A 142 22.98 4.35 2.08
C SER A 142 22.89 5.50 3.09
N ALA A 143 22.81 6.74 2.62
CA ALA A 143 22.67 7.92 3.48
C ALA A 143 21.37 7.87 4.31
N MET A 144 20.25 7.45 3.72
CA MET A 144 18.98 7.27 4.42
C MET A 144 19.06 6.16 5.48
N VAL A 145 19.68 5.02 5.15
CA VAL A 145 19.88 3.93 6.11
C VAL A 145 20.78 4.37 7.27
N ILE A 146 21.90 5.04 6.98
CA ILE A 146 22.82 5.56 8.00
C ILE A 146 22.11 6.59 8.88
N GLY A 147 21.39 7.54 8.28
CA GLY A 147 20.62 8.55 9.03
C GLY A 147 19.56 7.91 9.94
N TYR A 148 18.85 6.89 9.46
CA TYR A 148 17.89 6.15 10.26
C TYR A 148 18.54 5.39 11.43
N LEU A 149 19.69 4.74 11.20
CA LEU A 149 20.45 4.07 12.26
C LEU A 149 21.00 5.06 13.30
N GLN A 150 21.48 6.23 12.87
CA GLN A 150 21.91 7.31 13.75
C GLN A 150 20.74 7.84 14.60
N MET A 151 19.57 8.03 13.99
CA MET A 151 18.36 8.45 14.68
C MET A 151 17.94 7.43 15.76
N ILE A 152 17.97 6.14 15.44
CA ILE A 152 17.67 5.06 16.41
C ILE A 152 18.69 5.06 17.55
N LEU A 153 19.99 5.18 17.23
CA LEU A 153 21.04 5.19 18.22
C LEU A 153 20.90 6.39 19.16
N PHE A 154 20.66 7.58 18.61
CA PHE A 154 20.41 8.80 19.38
C PHE A 154 19.20 8.62 20.31
N LEU A 155 18.07 8.13 19.79
CA LEU A 155 16.87 7.87 20.59
C LEU A 155 17.14 6.87 21.73
N SER A 156 17.89 5.82 21.45
CA SER A 156 18.27 4.79 22.43
C SER A 156 19.13 5.37 23.57
N VAL A 157 20.11 6.22 23.23
CA VAL A 157 20.96 6.92 24.21
C VAL A 157 20.15 7.92 25.02
N SER A 158 19.27 8.71 24.38
CA SER A 158 18.40 9.68 25.07
C SER A 158 17.46 9.00 26.06
N ILE A 159 16.85 7.87 25.69
CA ILE A 159 16.00 7.08 26.59
C ILE A 159 16.84 6.50 27.74
N GLY A 160 18.04 5.99 27.45
CA GLY A 160 18.97 5.50 28.46
C GLY A 160 19.34 6.57 29.49
N ASN A 161 19.70 7.77 29.03
CA ASN A 161 20.03 8.91 29.89
C ASN A 161 18.83 9.36 30.74
N MET A 162 17.64 9.41 30.15
CA MET A 162 16.40 9.74 30.89
C MET A 162 16.16 8.73 32.00
N ASN A 163 16.25 7.43 31.69
CA ASN A 163 16.07 6.35 32.67
C ASN A 163 17.12 6.43 33.80
N TYR A 164 18.37 6.76 33.48
CA TYR A 164 19.43 6.94 34.46
C TYR A 164 19.13 8.12 35.41
N ILE A 165 18.74 9.28 34.86
CA ILE A 165 18.37 10.46 35.66
C ILE A 165 17.18 10.17 36.58
N LEU A 166 16.16 9.46 36.07
CA LEU A 166 15.00 9.06 36.87
C LEU A 166 15.41 8.15 38.04
N ARG A 167 16.31 7.18 37.81
CA ARG A 167 16.84 6.31 38.88
C ARG A 167 17.64 7.10 39.91
N LEU A 168 18.50 8.02 39.49
CA LEU A 168 19.26 8.88 40.42
C LEU A 168 18.34 9.75 41.28
N ASN A 169 17.28 10.31 40.69
CA ASN A 169 16.30 11.11 41.41
C ASN A 169 15.51 10.26 42.42
N GLN A 170 15.19 9.01 42.10
CA GLN A 170 14.57 8.07 43.04
C GLN A 170 15.51 7.72 44.20
N TYR A 171 16.78 7.43 43.91
CA TYR A 171 17.78 7.13 44.93
C TYR A 171 17.99 8.32 45.88
N ARG A 172 18.17 9.53 45.35
CA ARG A 172 18.27 10.77 46.14
C ARG A 172 17.04 11.04 47.00
N LYS A 173 15.83 10.75 46.49
CA LYS A 173 14.60 10.88 47.29
C LYS A 173 14.57 9.88 48.44
N ARG A 174 15.02 8.64 48.21
CA ARG A 174 15.13 7.60 49.24
C ARG A 174 16.16 7.99 50.32
N ASP A 175 17.37 8.41 49.94
CA ASP A 175 18.40 8.86 50.89
C ASP A 175 17.92 10.03 51.77
N LYS A 176 17.17 10.97 51.19
CA LYS A 176 16.55 12.06 51.97
C LYS A 176 15.54 11.54 52.98
N LEU A 177 14.68 10.60 52.59
CA LEU A 177 13.71 9.98 53.51
C LEU A 177 14.42 9.23 54.64
N ASP A 178 15.46 8.46 54.33
CA ASP A 178 16.21 7.67 55.31
C ASP A 178 16.99 8.56 56.30
N SER A 179 17.59 9.67 55.82
CA SER A 179 18.27 10.63 56.69
C SER A 179 17.32 11.42 57.60
N HIS A 180 16.11 11.75 57.14
CA HIS A 180 15.06 12.32 58.01
C HIS A 180 14.59 11.32 59.08
N CYS A 181 14.50 10.03 58.74
CA CYS A 181 14.14 8.98 59.71
C CYS A 181 15.23 8.79 60.77
N PHE A 182 16.50 8.83 60.38
CA PHE A 182 17.64 8.74 61.31
C PHE A 182 17.66 9.91 62.31
N ILE A 183 17.50 11.16 61.83
CA ILE A 183 17.49 12.35 62.70
C ILE A 183 16.31 12.30 63.69
N SER A 184 15.13 11.86 63.24
CA SER A 184 13.95 11.72 64.10
C SER A 184 14.12 10.63 65.17
N THR A 185 14.94 9.61 64.92
CA THR A 185 15.17 8.50 65.86
C THR A 185 16.25 8.88 66.89
N SER A 186 17.25 9.68 66.50
CA SER A 186 18.30 10.17 67.41
C SER A 186 17.86 11.32 68.33
N MET A 187 16.77 12.02 68.03
CA MET A 187 16.22 13.09 68.89
C MET A 187 15.20 12.58 69.93
N ASN A 188 14.86 11.29 69.92
CA ASN A 188 13.91 10.66 70.84
C ASN A 188 14.59 9.73 71.88
N ILE A 189 15.89 9.91 72.13
CA ILE A 189 16.66 9.29 73.22
C ILE A 189 17.17 10.43 74.11
#